data_AF-A0A842JKS3-F1
#
_entry.id   AF-A0A842JKS3-F1
#
_cell.length_a   1.000
_cell.length_b   1.000
_cell.length_c   1.000
_cell.angle_alpha   90.00
_cell.angle_beta   90.00
_cell.angle_gamma   90.00
#
_symmetry.space_group_name_H-M   'P 1'
#
loop_
_entity.id
_entity.type
_entity.pdbx_description
1 polymer ?
#
loop_
_entity_poly.entity_id
_entity_poly.type
_entity_poly.pdbx_seq_one_letter_code
_entity_poly.pdbx_strand_id
1 'polypeptide(L)'
;MSARLCRGLVVPVAVLGFAAAGCGNSIEGAAVAQSGPADVGSVSSPGSPVSTDCAALTRALGRLVSDRPHLTEAVLPGSIDPTCSWSKGPTNVMSTITASVKPQVTDPAVLVEMRNGTNVVPDPRSAEVGGVVLDVVAMALLTPEHSIIVNALDPSVSTATKLDVAFAIAKYLEK
;
A
#
# COMPACT_ATOMS: atom_id res chain seq x y z
N MET A 1 -55.94 -15.73 -45.68
CA MET A 1 -55.65 -17.18 -45.71
C MET A 1 -54.35 -17.38 -44.94
N SER A 2 -54.41 -17.71 -43.64
CA SER A 2 -54.23 -19.07 -43.07
C SER A 2 -52.90 -19.72 -43.49
N ALA A 3 -52.01 -20.19 -42.62
CA ALA A 3 -52.21 -20.79 -41.30
C ALA A 3 -50.99 -20.61 -40.36
N ARG A 4 -51.27 -20.72 -39.06
CA ARG A 4 -50.32 -20.80 -37.94
C ARG A 4 -49.52 -22.12 -37.98
N LEU A 5 -48.29 -22.09 -37.50
CA LEU A 5 -47.72 -23.20 -36.74
C LEU A 5 -46.71 -22.67 -35.71
N CYS A 6 -47.15 -22.60 -34.45
CA CYS A 6 -46.28 -22.53 -33.29
C CYS A 6 -45.50 -23.85 -33.18
N ARG A 7 -44.18 -23.77 -33.17
CA ARG A 7 -43.33 -24.83 -32.62
C ARG A 7 -42.54 -24.23 -31.45
N GLY A 8 -43.07 -24.42 -30.26
CA GLY A 8 -42.25 -24.37 -29.05
C GLY A 8 -41.35 -25.60 -29.02
N LEU A 9 -40.09 -25.42 -28.66
CA LEU A 9 -39.26 -26.51 -28.18
C LEU A 9 -38.22 -25.98 -27.18
N VAL A 10 -38.58 -26.15 -25.91
CA VAL A 10 -37.76 -26.66 -24.80
C VAL A 10 -36.30 -26.21 -24.71
N VAL A 11 -36.05 -25.41 -23.67
CA VAL A 11 -34.76 -25.06 -23.08
C VAL A 11 -34.05 -26.31 -22.54
N PRO A 12 -32.77 -26.58 -22.89
CA PRO A 12 -31.90 -27.37 -22.05
C PRO A 12 -31.22 -26.45 -21.01
N VAL A 13 -31.73 -26.49 -19.78
CA VAL A 13 -31.03 -25.97 -18.60
C VAL A 13 -29.81 -26.86 -18.40
N ALA A 14 -28.61 -26.34 -18.68
CA ALA A 14 -27.37 -27.00 -18.33
C ALA A 14 -27.19 -26.92 -16.80
N VAL A 15 -27.72 -27.90 -16.08
CA VAL A 15 -27.35 -28.17 -14.69
C VAL A 15 -25.96 -28.78 -14.71
N LEU A 16 -24.93 -27.96 -14.54
CA LEU A 16 -23.60 -28.44 -14.19
C LEU A 16 -23.64 -28.87 -12.73
N GLY A 17 -23.77 -30.19 -12.55
CA GLY A 17 -23.68 -30.83 -11.25
C GLY A 17 -22.27 -30.67 -10.66
N PHE A 18 -22.20 -30.17 -9.44
CA PHE A 18 -21.00 -30.26 -8.61
C PHE A 18 -20.92 -31.68 -8.05
N ALA A 19 -20.10 -32.53 -8.67
CA ALA A 19 -19.63 -33.75 -8.04
C ALA A 19 -18.43 -33.40 -7.15
N ALA A 20 -18.68 -33.06 -5.89
CA ALA A 20 -17.64 -33.05 -4.87
C ALA A 20 -17.36 -34.51 -4.47
N ALA A 21 -16.44 -35.16 -5.18
CA ALA A 21 -15.83 -36.39 -4.69
C ALA A 21 -14.82 -36.00 -3.59
N GLY A 22 -15.23 -36.18 -2.34
CA GLY A 22 -14.37 -36.04 -1.18
C GLY A 22 -13.30 -37.12 -1.15
N CYS A 23 -12.04 -36.71 -1.16
CA CYS A 23 -10.94 -37.46 -0.55
C CYS A 23 -10.44 -36.61 0.62
N GLY A 24 -10.98 -36.90 1.80
CA GLY A 24 -10.47 -36.37 3.05
C GLY A 24 -9.13 -37.01 3.37
N ASN A 25 -8.11 -36.19 3.61
CA ASN A 25 -6.99 -36.58 4.44
C ASN A 25 -7.21 -35.95 5.82
N SER A 26 -7.84 -36.74 6.70
CA SER A 26 -7.89 -36.45 8.13
C SER A 26 -6.48 -36.66 8.69
N ILE A 27 -5.85 -35.58 9.18
CA ILE A 27 -4.63 -35.71 9.97
C ILE A 27 -5.10 -35.98 11.40
N GLU A 28 -5.13 -37.25 11.76
CA GLU A 28 -5.34 -37.70 13.13
C GLU A 28 -4.05 -37.45 13.93
N GLY A 29 -4.00 -36.32 14.63
CA GLY A 29 -2.94 -35.97 15.57
C GLY A 29 -3.51 -35.86 16.97
N ALA A 30 -3.20 -36.84 17.81
CA ALA A 30 -3.74 -37.05 19.14
C ALA A 30 -3.69 -35.81 20.05
N ALA A 31 -4.83 -35.51 20.69
CA ALA A 31 -4.88 -34.61 21.84
C ALA A 31 -4.18 -35.29 23.03
N VAL A 32 -2.89 -35.00 23.23
CA VAL A 32 -2.19 -35.35 24.46
C VAL A 32 -2.39 -34.21 25.45
N ALA A 33 -3.35 -34.39 26.38
CA ALA A 33 -3.44 -33.57 27.57
C ALA A 33 -2.23 -33.89 28.46
N GLN A 34 -1.26 -32.99 28.51
CA GLN A 34 -0.18 -33.02 29.50
C GLN A 34 -0.33 -31.81 30.41
N SER A 35 -0.85 -32.06 31.60
CA SER A 35 -0.92 -31.11 32.70
C SER A 35 0.49 -30.73 33.16
N GLY A 36 0.82 -29.44 33.07
CA GLY A 36 2.04 -28.86 33.64
C GLY A 36 1.96 -27.33 33.54
N PRO A 37 2.24 -26.57 34.62
CA PRO A 37 2.02 -25.13 34.63
C PRO A 37 3.19 -24.47 33.90
N ALA A 38 2.94 -23.98 32.69
CA ALA A 38 3.83 -23.07 32.02
C ALA A 38 3.17 -21.69 32.04
N ASP A 39 3.62 -20.86 32.99
CA ASP A 39 3.63 -19.41 32.84
C ASP A 39 4.27 -19.08 31.49
N VAL A 40 3.44 -18.89 30.47
CA VAL A 40 3.85 -18.27 29.21
C VAL A 40 3.19 -16.91 29.20
N GLY A 41 3.97 -15.95 29.70
CA GLY A 41 3.68 -14.54 29.60
C GLY A 41 3.21 -14.20 28.20
N SER A 42 2.09 -13.47 28.17
CA SER A 42 1.56 -12.79 27.00
C SER A 42 2.70 -12.23 26.16
N VAL A 43 3.01 -12.89 25.05
CA VAL A 43 3.85 -12.30 24.03
C VAL A 43 2.99 -11.21 23.42
N SER A 44 3.20 -9.99 23.91
CA SER A 44 2.68 -8.79 23.30
C SER A 44 3.23 -8.76 21.89
N SER A 45 2.36 -8.92 20.90
CA SER A 45 2.72 -8.70 19.51
C SER A 45 3.36 -7.32 19.39
N PRO A 46 4.58 -7.21 18.83
CA PRO A 46 5.23 -5.92 18.67
C PRO A 46 4.43 -5.09 17.66
N GLY A 47 3.95 -3.94 18.11
CA GLY A 47 3.50 -2.83 17.27
C GLY A 47 2.26 -3.12 16.43
N SER A 48 1.15 -2.45 16.75
CA SER A 48 0.16 -2.15 15.72
C SER A 48 0.91 -1.59 14.50
N PRO A 49 0.59 -2.04 13.27
CA PRO A 49 1.19 -1.44 12.09
C PRO A 49 0.90 0.05 12.18
N VAL A 50 1.92 0.89 12.00
CA VAL A 50 1.72 2.29 11.63
C VAL A 50 1.13 2.25 10.22
N SER A 51 -0.13 1.84 10.14
CA SER A 51 -0.87 1.78 8.89
C SER A 51 -0.97 3.22 8.41
N THR A 52 -0.55 3.43 7.16
CA THR A 52 -0.67 4.74 6.54
C THR A 52 -2.16 5.09 6.43
N ASP A 53 -2.68 5.92 7.33
CA ASP A 53 -4.04 6.44 7.24
C ASP A 53 -4.12 7.39 6.03
N CYS A 54 -4.57 6.86 4.89
CA CYS A 54 -4.67 7.62 3.64
C CYS A 54 -5.63 8.81 3.75
N ALA A 55 -6.66 8.74 4.60
CA ALA A 55 -7.55 9.87 4.83
C ALA A 55 -6.85 10.97 5.65
N ALA A 56 -6.03 10.59 6.63
CA ALA A 56 -5.20 11.55 7.36
C ALA A 56 -4.11 12.16 6.49
N LEU A 57 -3.44 11.37 5.65
CA LEU A 57 -2.50 11.90 4.67
C LEU A 57 -3.18 12.85 3.68
N THR A 58 -4.40 12.53 3.23
CA THR A 58 -5.18 13.45 2.37
C THR A 58 -5.38 14.80 3.04
N ARG A 59 -5.74 14.81 4.33
CA ARG A 59 -5.90 16.03 5.12
C ARG A 59 -4.57 16.78 5.28
N ALA A 60 -3.48 16.06 5.52
CA ALA A 60 -2.15 16.63 5.69
C ALA A 60 -1.61 17.27 4.40
N LEU A 61 -1.82 16.60 3.26
CA LEU A 61 -1.37 17.06 1.95
C LEU A 61 -2.20 18.23 1.42
N GLY A 62 -3.49 18.29 1.75
CA GLY A 62 -4.37 19.41 1.47
C GLY A 62 -4.30 19.86 0.00
N ARG A 63 -3.77 21.06 -0.25
CA ARG A 63 -3.68 21.65 -1.60
C ARG A 63 -2.83 20.83 -2.57
N LEU A 64 -1.91 20.00 -2.09
CA LEU A 64 -1.04 19.18 -2.96
C LEU A 64 -1.82 18.08 -3.71
N VAL A 65 -2.98 17.66 -3.19
CA VAL A 65 -3.82 16.61 -3.77
C VAL A 65 -5.27 17.06 -4.00
N SER A 66 -5.58 18.35 -3.81
CA SER A 66 -6.96 18.85 -3.86
C SER A 66 -7.62 18.75 -5.25
N ASP A 67 -6.82 18.74 -6.33
CA ASP A 67 -7.31 18.51 -7.69
C ASP A 67 -7.53 17.01 -7.99
N ARG A 68 -7.21 16.11 -7.05
CA ARG A 68 -7.25 14.66 -7.16
C ARG A 68 -8.14 14.05 -6.05
N PRO A 69 -9.47 14.26 -6.11
CA PRO A 69 -10.38 13.90 -5.02
C PRO A 69 -10.60 12.39 -4.88
N HIS A 70 -10.23 11.59 -5.88
CA HIS A 70 -10.45 10.16 -5.87
C HIS A 70 -9.30 9.47 -5.13
N LEU A 71 -9.52 9.15 -3.86
CA LEU A 71 -8.60 8.40 -3.04
C LEU A 71 -8.88 6.90 -3.17
N THR A 72 -7.84 6.13 -3.47
CA THR A 72 -7.83 4.67 -3.34
C THR A 72 -6.68 4.23 -2.45
N GLU A 73 -6.90 3.13 -1.75
CA GLU A 73 -5.89 2.49 -0.91
C GLU A 73 -5.65 1.09 -1.45
N ALA A 74 -4.38 0.73 -1.65
CA ALA A 74 -4.00 -0.59 -2.14
C ALA A 74 -2.80 -1.11 -1.34
N VAL A 75 -2.88 -2.36 -0.93
CA VAL A 75 -1.74 -3.09 -0.36
C VAL A 75 -1.13 -3.93 -1.48
N LEU A 76 0.13 -3.65 -1.81
CA LEU A 76 0.84 -4.45 -2.82
C LEU A 76 1.14 -5.86 -2.27
N PRO A 77 1.10 -6.91 -3.11
CA PRO A 77 1.48 -8.25 -2.69
C PRO A 77 2.86 -8.26 -2.03
N GLY A 78 2.96 -8.82 -0.81
CA GLY A 78 4.20 -8.85 -0.03
C GLY A 78 4.50 -7.59 0.79
N SER A 79 3.62 -6.59 0.77
CA SER A 79 3.64 -5.43 1.67
C SER A 79 2.55 -5.58 2.72
N ILE A 80 2.79 -5.12 3.95
CA ILE A 80 1.74 -4.91 4.95
C ILE A 80 1.30 -3.44 4.99
N ASP A 81 2.13 -2.54 4.46
CA ASP A 81 1.86 -1.11 4.46
C ASP A 81 1.02 -0.73 3.23
N PRO A 82 -0.08 0.01 3.41
CA PRO A 82 -0.90 0.47 2.32
C PRO A 82 -0.22 1.59 1.51
N THR A 83 -0.53 1.63 0.23
CA THR A 83 -0.19 2.73 -0.67
C THR A 83 -1.45 3.56 -0.92
N CYS A 84 -1.35 4.85 -0.64
CA CYS A 84 -2.38 5.83 -0.93
C CYS A 84 -2.23 6.31 -2.37
N SER A 85 -3.33 6.40 -3.10
CA SER A 85 -3.37 6.83 -4.50
C SER A 85 -4.45 7.90 -4.68
N TRP A 86 -4.05 9.08 -5.11
CA TRP A 86 -4.95 10.21 -5.40
C TRP A 86 -5.01 10.44 -6.91
N SER A 87 -6.21 10.39 -7.49
CA SER A 87 -6.42 10.63 -8.94
C SER A 87 -7.47 11.70 -9.25
N LYS A 88 -7.38 12.28 -10.46
CA LYS A 88 -8.37 13.25 -11.00
C LYS A 88 -9.67 12.58 -11.44
N GLY A 89 -9.68 11.26 -11.57
CA GLY A 89 -10.86 10.47 -11.95
C GLY A 89 -10.75 9.02 -11.44
N PRO A 90 -11.88 8.33 -11.21
CA PRO A 90 -11.91 7.04 -10.52
C PRO A 90 -11.18 5.91 -11.27
N THR A 91 -10.98 6.05 -12.58
CA THR A 91 -10.29 5.08 -13.44
C THR A 91 -9.10 5.68 -14.18
N ASN A 92 -8.75 6.94 -13.92
CA ASN A 92 -7.69 7.65 -14.63
C ASN A 92 -6.34 7.48 -13.93
N VAL A 93 -5.69 6.33 -14.17
CA VAL A 93 -4.37 6.01 -13.61
C VAL A 93 -3.28 6.99 -14.05
N MET A 94 -3.39 7.57 -15.25
CA MET A 94 -2.46 8.57 -15.77
C MET A 94 -2.62 9.94 -15.10
N SER A 95 -3.49 10.04 -14.10
CA SER A 95 -3.67 11.22 -13.27
C SER A 95 -3.37 10.93 -11.80
N THR A 96 -2.54 9.93 -11.50
CA THR A 96 -2.33 9.47 -10.14
C THR A 96 -1.04 10.00 -9.52
N ILE A 97 -1.13 10.46 -8.27
CA ILE A 97 0.00 10.57 -7.33
C ILE A 97 -0.16 9.44 -6.32
N THR A 98 0.92 8.72 -6.02
CA THR A 98 0.95 7.66 -5.01
C THR A 98 1.93 7.98 -3.90
N ALA A 99 1.60 7.63 -2.67
CA ALA A 99 2.53 7.65 -1.55
C ALA A 99 2.41 6.37 -0.71
N SER A 100 3.54 5.84 -0.27
CA SER A 100 3.59 4.83 0.79
C SER A 100 4.55 5.29 1.89
N VAL A 101 4.19 5.00 3.14
CA VAL A 101 5.01 5.25 4.31
C VAL A 101 5.30 3.91 4.95
N LYS A 102 6.57 3.67 5.26
CA LYS A 102 7.03 2.46 5.94
C LYS A 102 7.93 2.84 7.10
N PRO A 103 8.02 2.00 8.15
CA PRO A 103 9.08 2.13 9.14
C PRO A 103 10.45 2.14 8.45
N GLN A 104 11.35 3.00 8.91
CA GLN A 104 12.73 2.95 8.46
C GLN A 104 13.41 1.71 9.04
N VAL A 105 14.03 0.94 8.16
CA VAL A 105 14.80 -0.27 8.52
C VAL A 105 16.27 -0.16 8.15
N THR A 106 16.64 0.91 7.44
CA THR A 106 18.02 1.19 7.06
C THR A 106 18.78 1.68 8.28
N ASP A 107 19.97 1.10 8.53
CA ASP A 107 20.85 1.55 9.60
C ASP A 107 21.16 3.06 9.46
N PRO A 108 21.08 3.86 10.54
CA PRO A 108 21.34 5.30 10.49
C PRO A 108 22.71 5.66 9.91
N ALA A 109 23.75 4.85 10.14
CA ALA A 109 25.07 5.07 9.56
C ALA A 109 25.05 4.87 8.04
N VAL A 110 24.28 3.90 7.54
CA VAL A 110 24.08 3.70 6.10
C VAL A 110 23.34 4.89 5.49
N LEU A 111 22.32 5.44 6.16
CA LEU A 111 21.64 6.65 5.70
C LEU A 111 22.61 7.84 5.57
N VAL A 112 23.58 7.97 6.47
CA VAL A 112 24.62 9.01 6.36
C VAL A 112 25.49 8.80 5.12
N GLU A 113 25.96 7.57 4.88
CA GLU A 113 26.77 7.25 3.69
C GLU A 113 25.99 7.47 2.39
N MET A 114 24.68 7.15 2.38
CA MET A 114 23.81 7.34 1.22
C MET A 114 23.75 8.79 0.74
N ARG A 115 24.02 9.79 1.59
CA ARG A 115 24.05 11.22 1.20
C ARG A 115 25.09 11.54 0.13
N ASN A 116 26.11 10.70 -0.02
CA ASN A 116 27.17 10.83 -1.01
C ASN A 116 26.93 9.97 -2.26
N GLY A 117 25.77 9.32 -2.37
CA GLY A 117 25.42 8.44 -3.48
C GLY A 117 25.05 9.17 -4.78
N THR A 118 25.08 8.45 -5.90
CA THR A 118 24.81 9.01 -7.24
C THR A 118 23.34 9.35 -7.50
N ASN A 119 22.42 8.71 -6.77
CA ASN A 119 20.98 8.86 -6.94
C ASN A 119 20.38 9.87 -5.94
N VAL A 120 21.23 10.60 -5.22
CA VAL A 120 20.78 11.57 -4.22
C VAL A 120 20.23 12.80 -4.91
N VAL A 121 19.03 13.20 -4.52
CA VAL A 121 18.46 14.49 -4.92
C VAL A 121 18.84 15.52 -3.87
N PRO A 122 19.61 16.57 -4.24
CA PRO A 122 19.93 17.62 -3.30
C PRO A 122 18.68 18.46 -3.00
N ASP A 123 18.15 18.36 -1.79
CA ASP A 123 17.09 19.23 -1.26
C ASP A 123 17.45 19.65 0.17
N PRO A 124 17.57 20.95 0.49
CA PRO A 124 17.98 21.40 1.81
C PRO A 124 17.05 20.95 2.93
N ARG A 125 15.76 20.70 2.64
CA ARG A 125 14.78 20.21 3.62
C ARG A 125 15.11 18.80 4.10
N SER A 126 15.88 18.01 3.34
CA SER A 126 16.29 16.67 3.77
C SER A 126 17.18 16.73 5.01
N ALA A 127 18.02 17.78 5.13
CA ALA A 127 18.87 17.97 6.29
C ALA A 127 18.05 18.32 7.55
N GLU A 128 16.96 19.07 7.41
CA GLU A 128 16.07 19.47 8.52
C GLU A 128 15.41 18.25 9.17
N VAL A 129 15.05 17.24 8.38
CA VAL A 129 14.44 15.98 8.85
C VAL A 129 15.47 14.87 9.08
N GLY A 130 16.76 15.20 9.06
CA GLY A 130 17.86 14.23 9.20
C GLY A 130 17.93 13.16 8.11
N GLY A 131 17.23 13.35 7.00
CA GLY A 131 17.00 12.34 5.97
C GLY A 131 17.84 12.49 4.69
N VAL A 132 17.56 11.59 3.75
CA VAL A 132 18.15 11.55 2.40
C VAL A 132 17.02 11.40 1.39
N VAL A 133 17.08 12.19 0.32
CA VAL A 133 16.18 12.00 -0.82
C VAL A 133 16.91 11.24 -1.91
N LEU A 134 16.28 10.19 -2.42
CA LEU A 134 16.76 9.38 -3.53
C LEU A 134 15.79 9.45 -4.69
N ASP A 135 16.31 9.62 -5.90
CA ASP A 135 15.58 9.43 -7.15
C ASP A 135 16.04 8.13 -7.79
N VAL A 136 15.22 7.10 -7.65
CA VAL A 136 15.46 5.78 -8.22
C VAL A 136 14.38 5.47 -9.25
N VAL A 137 13.44 4.59 -8.93
CA VAL A 137 12.22 4.36 -9.72
C VAL A 137 11.09 5.29 -9.29
N ALA A 138 11.13 5.70 -8.03
CA ALA A 138 10.24 6.64 -7.40
C ALA A 138 11.09 7.55 -6.50
N MET A 139 10.50 8.65 -6.07
CA MET A 139 11.14 9.53 -5.10
C MET A 139 11.03 8.92 -3.72
N ALA A 140 12.15 8.66 -3.07
CA ALA A 140 12.19 8.14 -1.72
C ALA A 140 12.81 9.18 -0.78
N LEU A 141 12.07 9.62 0.23
CA LEU A 141 12.60 10.34 1.37
C LEU A 141 12.80 9.35 2.52
N LEU A 142 14.06 9.11 2.84
CA LEU A 142 14.48 8.24 3.94
C LEU A 142 14.81 9.12 5.15
N THR A 143 13.92 9.18 6.13
CA THR A 143 14.18 9.81 7.44
C THR A 143 14.71 8.76 8.44
N PRO A 144 15.16 9.15 9.64
CA PRO A 144 15.57 8.19 10.67
C PRO A 144 14.47 7.19 11.05
N GLU A 145 13.21 7.61 11.00
CA GLU A 145 12.06 6.81 11.48
C GLU A 145 11.21 6.23 10.34
N HIS A 146 11.21 6.87 9.17
CA HIS A 146 10.31 6.51 8.08
C HIS A 146 11.00 6.46 6.71
N SER A 147 10.55 5.53 5.87
CA SER A 147 10.78 5.53 4.44
C SER A 147 9.50 5.97 3.73
N ILE A 148 9.54 7.13 3.08
CA ILE A 148 8.40 7.74 2.39
C ILE A 148 8.67 7.66 0.89
N ILE A 149 7.87 6.87 0.18
CA ILE A 149 8.02 6.67 -1.27
C ILE A 149 6.87 7.37 -1.97
N VAL A 150 7.20 8.38 -2.78
CA VAL A 150 6.25 9.15 -3.60
C VAL A 150 6.51 8.89 -5.07
N ASN A 151 5.45 8.60 -5.81
CA ASN A 151 5.51 8.52 -7.26
C ASN A 151 4.33 9.26 -7.89
N ALA A 152 4.44 9.56 -9.17
CA ALA A 152 3.32 10.06 -9.96
C ALA A 152 3.33 9.40 -11.34
N LEU A 153 2.18 8.86 -11.73
CA LEU A 153 1.90 8.41 -13.09
C LEU A 153 1.45 9.59 -13.97
N ASP A 154 0.99 10.67 -13.35
CA ASP A 154 0.66 11.91 -14.05
C ASP A 154 1.93 12.63 -14.54
N PRO A 155 2.16 12.74 -15.86
CA PRO A 155 3.36 13.37 -16.41
C PRO A 155 3.41 14.88 -16.14
N SER A 156 2.30 15.51 -15.75
CA SER A 156 2.28 16.91 -15.34
C SER A 156 2.82 17.14 -13.93
N VAL A 157 3.01 16.09 -13.12
CA VAL A 157 3.53 16.20 -11.76
C VAL A 157 5.04 16.25 -11.79
N SER A 158 5.58 17.42 -11.46
CA SER A 158 7.02 17.66 -11.41
C SER A 158 7.71 16.93 -10.25
N THR A 159 9.03 16.76 -10.36
CA THR A 159 9.90 16.32 -9.26
C THR A 159 9.73 17.19 -8.02
N ALA A 160 9.63 18.51 -8.18
CA ALA A 160 9.39 19.44 -7.06
C ALA A 160 8.09 19.12 -6.32
N THR A 161 7.01 18.82 -7.05
CA THR A 161 5.74 18.42 -6.44
C THR A 161 5.85 17.10 -5.68
N LYS A 162 6.60 16.11 -6.22
CA LYS A 162 6.86 14.86 -5.50
C LYS A 162 7.63 15.11 -4.19
N LEU A 163 8.61 16.02 -4.20
CA LEU A 163 9.35 16.42 -3.00
C LEU A 163 8.41 17.08 -1.98
N ASP A 164 7.57 18.01 -2.43
CA ASP A 164 6.62 18.70 -1.56
C ASP A 164 5.65 17.72 -0.88
N VAL A 165 5.19 16.71 -1.60
CA VAL A 165 4.39 15.61 -1.04
C VAL A 165 5.18 14.82 -0.01
N ALA A 166 6.42 14.41 -0.33
CA ALA A 166 7.25 13.62 0.59
C ALA A 166 7.53 14.38 1.91
N PHE A 167 7.91 15.65 1.82
CA PHE A 167 8.18 16.49 3.00
C PHE A 167 6.92 16.86 3.78
N ALA A 168 5.78 17.06 3.12
CA ALA A 168 4.51 17.27 3.80
C ALA A 168 4.10 16.04 4.62
N ILE A 169 4.35 14.82 4.10
CA ILE A 169 4.15 13.57 4.83
C ILE A 169 5.12 13.47 6.00
N ALA A 170 6.42 13.71 5.80
CA ALA A 170 7.41 13.67 6.89
C ALA A 170 7.02 14.60 8.04
N LYS A 171 6.68 15.85 7.74
CA LYS A 171 6.22 16.84 8.72
C LYS A 171 4.92 16.45 9.42
N TYR A 172 4.05 15.68 8.76
CA TYR A 172 2.85 15.14 9.39
C TYR A 172 3.18 14.03 10.39
N LEU A 173 4.17 13.19 10.10
CA LEU A 173 4.58 12.06 10.93
C LEU A 173 5.45 12.47 12.14
N GLU A 174 6.06 13.65 12.11
CA GLU A 174 6.83 14.24 13.23
C GLU A 174 5.94 14.87 14.34
N LYS A 175 4.62 14.92 14.14
CA LYS A 175 3.65 15.47 15.10
C LYS A 175 3.14 14.43 16.07
#